data_AF-A0A0G2LP74-F1
#
_entry.id   AF-A0A0G2LP74-F1
#
_cell.length_a   1.000
_cell.length_b   1.000
_cell.length_c   1.000
_cell.angle_alpha   90.00
_cell.angle_beta   90.00
_cell.angle_gamma   90.00
#
_symmetry.space_group_name_H-M   'P 1'
#
loop_
_entity.id
_entity.type
_entity.pdbx_description
1 polymer ?
#
loop_
_entity_poly.entity_id
_entity_poly.type
_entity_poly.pdbx_seq_one_letter_code
_entity_poly.pdbx_strand_id
1 'polypeptide(L)' 'MVKAMVQFQIANDMRIGELLAIKRVNINYEDKTLDIDGKVNWITEKRREHSE' A
#
# COMPACT_ATOMS: atom_id res chain seq x y z
N MET A 1 -11.31 11.37 -1.04
CA MET A 1 -10.14 10.50 -0.76
C MET A 1 -10.46 9.03 -1.03
N VAL A 2 -11.43 8.43 -0.32
CA VAL A 2 -11.85 7.02 -0.52
C VAL A 2 -12.20 6.68 -1.98
N LYS A 3 -12.93 7.57 -2.68
CA LYS A 3 -13.28 7.38 -4.11
C LYS A 3 -12.05 7.16 -5.01
N ALA A 4 -11.00 7.97 -4.85
CA ALA A 4 -9.79 7.85 -5.65
C ALA A 4 -9.03 6.55 -5.33
N MET A 5 -9.00 6.13 -4.06
CA MET A 5 -8.39 4.86 -3.66
C MET A 5 -9.11 3.67 -4.28
N VAL A 6 -10.44 3.65 -4.24
CA VAL A 6 -11.25 2.58 -4.85
C VAL A 6 -11.04 2.53 -6.37
N GLN A 7 -11.06 3.69 -7.04
CA GLN A 7 -10.79 3.76 -8.48
C GLN A 7 -9.39 3.24 -8.83
N PHE A 8 -8.38 3.63 -8.06
CA PHE A 8 -7.01 3.19 -8.29
C PHE A 8 -6.83 1.70 -8.02
N GLN A 9 -7.50 1.16 -7.00
CA GLN A 9 -7.49 -0.26 -6.68
C GLN A 9 -8.08 -1.10 -7.82
N ILE A 10 -9.26 -0.71 -8.32
CA ILE A 10 -9.95 -1.41 -9.41
C ILE A 10 -9.15 -1.30 -10.72
N ALA A 11 -8.61 -0.12 -11.02
CA ALA A 11 -7.88 0.12 -12.26
C ALA A 11 -6.56 -0.66 -12.37
N ASN A 12 -5.95 -1.02 -11.23
CA ASN A 12 -4.64 -1.69 -11.18
C ASN A 12 -4.70 -3.10 -10.56
N ASP A 13 -5.90 -3.64 -10.34
CA ASP A 13 -6.13 -4.96 -9.73
C ASP A 13 -5.27 -5.22 -8.48
N MET A 14 -5.18 -4.22 -7.60
CA MET A 14 -4.24 -4.21 -6.48
C MET A 14 -4.90 -4.67 -5.17
N ARG A 15 -4.14 -5.35 -4.30
CA ARG A 15 -4.63 -5.66 -2.94
C ARG A 15 -4.59 -4.41 -2.07
N ILE A 16 -5.58 -4.24 -1.21
CA ILE A 16 -5.69 -3.06 -0.34
C ILE A 16 -4.45 -2.83 0.54
N GLY A 17 -3.76 -3.90 0.97
CA GLY A 17 -2.54 -3.78 1.77
C GLY A 17 -1.33 -3.26 1.00
N GLU A 18 -1.26 -3.52 -0.31
CA GLU A 18 -0.22 -3.01 -1.22
C GLU A 18 -0.52 -1.54 -1.57
N LEU A 19 -1.80 -1.23 -1.85
CA LEU A 19 -2.26 0.13 -2.12
C LEU A 19 -1.89 1.11 -1.00
N LEU A 20 -2.09 0.68 0.24
CA LEU A 20 -1.79 1.48 1.42
C LEU A 20 -0.29 1.58 1.72
N ALA A 21 0.54 0.72 1.12
CA ALA A 21 1.98 0.72 1.30
C ALA A 21 2.72 1.59 0.28
N ILE A 22 2.05 2.09 -0.76
CA ILE A 22 2.64 2.93 -1.80
C ILE A 22 3.27 4.18 -1.20
N LYS A 23 4.53 4.43 -1.55
CA LYS A 23 5.28 5.66 -1.27
C LYS A 23 5.61 6.38 -2.57
N ARG A 24 6.00 7.65 -2.47
CA ARG A 24 6.41 8.44 -3.65
C ARG A 24 7.54 7.81 -4.45
N VAL A 25 8.49 7.16 -3.79
CA VAL A 25 9.63 6.49 -4.43
C VAL A 25 9.21 5.30 -5.31
N ASN A 26 8.01 4.75 -5.10
CA ASN A 26 7.49 3.64 -5.89
C ASN A 26 6.88 4.06 -7.23
N ILE A 27 6.65 5.37 -7.45
CA ILE A 27 5.93 5.88 -8.62
C ILE A 27 6.93 6.46 -9.62
N ASN A 28 7.02 5.85 -10.79
CA ASN A 28 7.72 6.43 -11.93
C ASN A 28 6.70 7.11 -12.85
N TYR A 29 6.69 8.44 -12.85
CA TYR A 29 5.76 9.24 -13.65
C TYR A 29 6.12 9.28 -15.14
N GLU A 30 7.38 9.06 -15.51
CA GLU A 30 7.84 9.08 -16.90
C GLU A 30 7.39 7.80 -17.62
N ASP A 31 7.70 6.65 -17.02
CA ASP A 31 7.35 5.34 -17.58
C ASP A 31 5.94 4.88 -17.22
N LYS A 32 5.24 5.64 -16.36
CA LYS A 32 3.90 5.32 -15.84
C LYS A 32 3.84 3.96 -15.17
N THR A 33 4.90 3.60 -14.44
CA THR A 33 5.00 2.35 -13.70
C THR A 33 4.88 2.59 -12.19
N LEU A 34 4.44 1.56 -11.48
CA LEU A 34 4.31 1.53 -10.03
C LEU A 34 4.97 0.25 -9.51
N ASP A 35 5.98 0.41 -8.67
CA ASP A 35 6.66 -0.70 -8.02
C ASP A 35 5.94 -1.11 -6.73
N ILE A 36 5.54 -2.37 -6.62
CA ILE A 36 4.93 -2.93 -5.41
C ILE A 36 6.03 -3.62 -4.60
N ASP A 37 6.55 -2.93 -3.59
CA ASP A 37 7.70 -3.38 -2.77
C ASP A 37 7.30 -3.90 -1.37
N GLY A 38 6.01 -3.90 -1.04
CA GLY A 38 5.54 -4.33 0.28
C GLY A 38 4.04 -4.24 0.50
N LYS A 39 3.65 -4.57 1.73
CA LYS A 39 2.28 -4.46 2.23
C LYS A 39 2.27 -3.85 3.62
N VAL A 40 1.20 -3.14 3.96
CA VAL A 40 1.03 -2.62 5.32
C VAL A 40 0.90 -3.77 6.32
N ASN A 41 1.73 -3.74 7.36
CA ASN A 41 1.59 -4.59 8.53
C ASN A 41 0.99 -3.77 9.68
N TRP A 42 -0.23 -4.12 10.09
CA TRP A 42 -0.94 -3.44 11.16
C TRP A 42 -0.46 -3.98 12.51
N ILE A 43 0.54 -3.32 13.09
CA ILE A 43 1.03 -3.62 14.43
C ILE A 43 0.35 -2.68 15.42
N THR A 44 -0.44 -3.24 16.33
CA THR A 44 -0.98 -2.53 17.49
C THR A 44 -0.11 -2.81 18.71
N GLU A 45 -0.01 -1.86 19.63
CA GLU A 45 0.87 -1.92 20.82
C GLU A 45 0.71 -3.22 21.62
N LYS A 46 -0.53 -3.73 21.74
CA LYS A 46 -0.88 -5.01 22.38
C LYS A 46 -0.17 -6.24 21.81
N ARG A 47 0.29 -6.22 20.55
CA ARG A 47 1.02 -7.34 19.94
C ARG A 47 2.52 -7.33 20.26
N ARG A 48 3.10 -6.20 20.70
CA ARG A 48 4.53 -6.13 21.00
C ARG A 48 4.89 -6.92 22.26
N GLU A 49 4.04 -6.89 23.28
CA GLU A 49 4.27 -7.56 24.58
C GLU A 49 4.28 -9.10 24.51
N HIS A 50 3.77 -9.71 23.44
CA HIS A 50 3.74 -11.19 23.28
C HIS A 50 4.81 -11.72 22.31
N SER A 51 5.70 -10.85 21.83
CA SER A 51 6.74 -11.20 20.84
C SER A 51 8.17 -11.11 21.39
N GLU A 52 8.32 -10.93 22.71
CA GLU A 52 9.61 -10.92 23.44
C GLU A 52 9.84 -12.24 24.20
#